data_AF-A0A2D6X481-F1
#
_entry.id   AF-A0A2D6X481-F1
#
_cell.length_a   1.000
_cell.length_b   1.000
_cell.length_c   1.000
_cell.angle_alpha   90.00
_cell.angle_beta   90.00
_cell.angle_gamma   90.00
#
_symmetry.space_group_name_H-M   'P 1'
#
loop_
_entity.id
_entity.type
_entity.pdbx_description
1 polymer ?
#
loop_
_entity_poly.entity_id
_entity_poly.type
_entity_poly.pdbx_seq_one_letter_code
_entity_poly.pdbx_strand_id
1 'polypeptide(L)'
;MPSSFFIDNAARERLLGHIKETIHVFDYPTSAVFSAVVRLSIVSYMRGIGLPDEDIEARAVTVFRQLSEFASKDSEHAWFENWCKKLVTTVKEKKVAVK
;
A
#
# COMPACT_ATOMS: atom_id res chain seq x y z
N MET A 1 -22.51 8.44 -3.90
CA MET A 1 -21.53 8.03 -2.87
C MET A 1 -20.79 6.82 -3.41
N PRO A 2 -19.46 6.78 -3.46
CA PRO A 2 -18.79 5.54 -3.83
C PRO A 2 -19.15 4.51 -2.77
N SER A 3 -19.73 3.39 -3.19
CA SER A 3 -20.00 2.22 -2.35
C SER A 3 -18.79 1.97 -1.44
N SER A 4 -18.99 1.88 -0.12
CA SER A 4 -17.91 1.65 0.84
C SER A 4 -17.21 0.32 0.51
N PHE A 5 -16.14 0.39 -0.28
CA PHE A 5 -15.37 -0.76 -0.68
C PHE A 5 -14.50 -1.21 0.48
N PHE A 6 -14.79 -2.39 1.03
CA PHE A 6 -14.13 -2.95 2.18
C PHE A 6 -13.51 -4.29 1.81
N ILE A 7 -12.27 -4.51 2.22
CA ILE A 7 -11.60 -5.81 2.11
C ILE A 7 -11.55 -6.47 3.49
N ASP A 8 -11.78 -7.78 3.54
CA ASP A 8 -11.74 -8.52 4.79
C ASP A 8 -10.32 -8.66 5.36
N ASN A 9 -10.20 -9.17 6.59
CA ASN A 9 -8.89 -9.35 7.24
C ASN A 9 -8.00 -10.36 6.48
N ALA A 10 -8.56 -11.41 5.89
CA ALA A 10 -7.79 -12.39 5.14
C ALA A 10 -7.17 -11.78 3.88
N ALA A 11 -7.90 -10.90 3.19
CA ALA A 11 -7.40 -10.15 2.05
C ALA A 11 -6.31 -9.15 2.45
N ARG A 12 -6.46 -8.48 3.61
CA ARG A 12 -5.42 -7.59 4.16
C ARG A 12 -4.13 -8.33 4.46
N GLU A 13 -4.23 -9.47 5.15
CA GLU A 13 -3.09 -10.34 5.45
C GLU A 13 -2.38 -10.80 4.17
N ARG A 14 -3.12 -11.32 3.19
CA ARG A 14 -2.53 -11.75 1.91
C ARG A 14 -1.86 -10.59 1.17
N LEU A 15 -2.49 -9.42 1.13
CA LEU A 15 -1.91 -8.24 0.49
C LEU A 15 -0.62 -7.79 1.18
N LEU A 16 -0.62 -7.67 2.51
CA LEU A 16 0.58 -7.29 3.26
C LEU A 16 1.68 -8.35 3.13
N GLY A 17 1.33 -9.63 3.15
CA GLY A 17 2.24 -10.75 2.89
C GLY A 17 2.92 -10.63 1.54
N HIS A 18 2.15 -10.50 0.46
CA HIS A 18 2.71 -10.33 -0.89
C HIS A 18 3.56 -9.07 -1.05
N ILE A 19 3.14 -7.95 -0.45
CA ILE A 19 3.94 -6.73 -0.47
C ILE A 19 5.29 -6.97 0.23
N LYS A 20 5.28 -7.59 1.41
CA LYS A 20 6.48 -7.89 2.20
C LYS A 20 7.43 -8.83 1.44
N GLU A 21 6.90 -9.93 0.92
CA GLU A 21 7.64 -10.90 0.10
C GLU A 21 8.28 -10.23 -1.11
N THR A 22 7.51 -9.40 -1.83
CA THR A 22 7.99 -8.70 -3.02
C THR A 22 9.09 -7.69 -2.69
N ILE A 23 8.96 -6.95 -1.58
CA ILE A 23 9.97 -5.98 -1.14
C ILE A 23 11.27 -6.70 -0.76
N HIS A 24 11.19 -7.86 -0.12
CA HIS A 24 12.36 -8.63 0.31
C HIS A 24 13.17 -9.23 -0.85
N VAL A 25 12.64 -9.26 -2.07
CA VAL A 25 13.40 -9.63 -3.28
C VAL A 25 14.45 -8.57 -3.62
N PHE A 26 14.26 -7.32 -3.21
CA PHE A 26 15.21 -6.25 -3.45
C PHE A 26 16.24 -6.20 -2.33
N ASP A 27 17.53 -6.23 -2.66
CA ASP A 27 18.62 -6.12 -1.68
C ASP A 27 18.59 -4.77 -0.92
N TYR A 28 18.20 -3.70 -1.62
CA TYR A 28 18.12 -2.34 -1.09
C TYR A 28 16.83 -1.65 -1.56
N PRO A 29 15.66 -2.01 -1.01
CA PRO A 29 14.41 -1.41 -1.43
C PRO A 29 14.41 0.09 -1.09
N THR A 30 13.96 0.91 -2.02
CA THR A 30 13.80 2.36 -1.80
C THR A 30 12.34 2.69 -1.48
N SER A 31 12.08 3.88 -0.93
CA SER A 31 10.71 4.38 -0.74
C SER A 31 9.89 4.37 -2.04
N ALA A 32 10.55 4.61 -3.19
CA ALA A 32 9.91 4.58 -4.50
C ALA A 32 9.51 3.15 -4.92
N VAL A 33 10.39 2.17 -4.71
CA VAL A 33 10.10 0.75 -4.94
C VAL A 33 8.96 0.28 -4.05
N PHE A 34 9.00 0.60 -2.75
CA PHE A 34 7.90 0.33 -1.82
C PHE A 34 6.57 0.88 -2.34
N SER A 35 6.53 2.17 -2.72
CA SER A 35 5.31 2.79 -3.23
C SER A 35 4.78 2.11 -4.50
N ALA A 36 5.67 1.70 -5.41
CA ALA A 36 5.29 1.03 -6.64
C ALA A 36 4.72 -0.37 -6.37
N VAL A 37 5.41 -1.17 -5.53
CA VAL A 37 4.96 -2.51 -5.13
C VAL A 37 3.58 -2.43 -4.49
N VAL A 38 3.38 -1.54 -3.52
CA VAL A 38 2.07 -1.38 -2.85
C VAL A 38 0.97 -1.04 -3.85
N ARG A 39 1.19 -0.07 -4.75
CA ARG A 39 0.20 0.32 -5.76
C ARG A 39 -0.14 -0.86 -6.68
N LEU A 40 0.88 -1.58 -7.15
CA LEU A 40 0.70 -2.72 -8.04
C LEU A 40 -0.04 -3.86 -7.34
N SER A 41 0.31 -4.22 -6.11
CA SER A 41 -0.37 -5.26 -5.34
C SER A 41 -1.86 -4.94 -5.14
N ILE A 42 -2.18 -3.68 -4.80
CA ILE A 42 -3.56 -3.22 -4.60
C ILE A 42 -4.35 -3.27 -5.92
N VAL A 43 -3.79 -2.76 -7.02
CA VAL A 43 -4.45 -2.76 -8.33
C VAL A 43 -4.64 -4.18 -8.85
N SER A 44 -3.62 -5.03 -8.75
CA SER A 44 -3.68 -6.43 -9.17
C SER A 44 -4.73 -7.22 -8.38
N TYR A 45 -4.83 -6.98 -7.07
CA TYR A 45 -5.89 -7.57 -6.24
C TYR A 45 -7.29 -7.14 -6.72
N MET A 46 -7.51 -5.84 -6.95
CA MET A 46 -8.81 -5.33 -7.39
C MET A 46 -9.21 -5.88 -8.77
N ARG A 47 -8.26 -5.97 -9.70
CA ARG A 47 -8.47 -6.62 -11.00
C ARG A 47 -8.77 -8.11 -10.85
N GLY A 48 -8.07 -8.79 -9.95
CA GLY A 48 -8.27 -10.21 -9.66
C GLY A 48 -9.66 -10.55 -9.10
N ILE A 49 -10.30 -9.61 -8.40
CA ILE A 49 -11.68 -9.75 -7.92
C ILE A 49 -12.73 -9.20 -8.90
N GLY A 50 -12.33 -8.80 -10.10
CA GLY A 50 -13.24 -8.37 -11.18
C GLY A 50 -13.77 -6.94 -11.03
N LEU A 51 -13.10 -6.05 -10.30
CA LEU A 51 -13.51 -4.65 -10.24
C LEU A 51 -13.20 -3.91 -11.56
N PRO A 52 -14.12 -3.06 -12.06
CA PRO A 52 -13.90 -2.26 -13.25
C PRO A 52 -12.82 -1.18 -13.02
N ASP A 53 -12.06 -0.88 -14.08
CA ASP A 53 -10.93 0.05 -14.04
C ASP A 53 -11.37 1.53 -13.81
N GLU A 54 -12.63 1.86 -14.10
CA GLU A 54 -13.19 3.23 -14.04
C GLU A 54 -13.10 3.90 -12.66
N ASP A 55 -13.02 3.11 -11.58
CA ASP A 55 -12.92 3.59 -10.18
C ASP A 55 -11.62 3.15 -9.46
N ILE A 56 -10.68 2.53 -10.19
CA ILE A 56 -9.62 1.76 -9.54
C ILE A 56 -8.69 2.63 -8.70
N GLU A 57 -8.48 3.90 -9.08
CA GLU A 57 -7.61 4.81 -8.34
C GLU A 57 -8.23 5.22 -6.99
N ALA A 58 -9.50 5.64 -6.99
CA ALA A 58 -10.21 6.01 -5.77
C ALA A 58 -10.34 4.82 -4.80
N ARG A 59 -10.61 3.63 -5.35
CA ARG A 59 -10.67 2.38 -4.57
C ARG A 59 -9.30 1.95 -4.07
N ALA A 60 -8.23 2.13 -4.85
CA ALA A 60 -6.86 1.84 -4.43
C ALA A 60 -6.47 2.65 -3.19
N VAL A 61 -6.79 3.94 -3.16
CA VAL A 61 -6.56 4.80 -1.98
C VAL A 61 -7.33 4.27 -0.77
N THR A 62 -8.58 3.83 -0.97
CA THR A 62 -9.41 3.26 0.09
C THR A 62 -8.84 1.94 0.64
N VAL A 63 -8.31 1.08 -0.22
CA VAL A 63 -7.60 -0.15 0.17
C VAL A 63 -6.31 0.18 0.92
N PHE A 64 -5.51 1.10 0.40
CA PHE A 64 -4.26 1.52 1.05
C PHE A 64 -4.51 2.02 2.49
N ARG A 65 -5.57 2.81 2.69
CA ARG A 65 -5.98 3.26 4.02
C ARG A 65 -6.34 2.09 4.92
N GLN A 66 -7.13 1.12 4.43
CA GLN A 66 -7.48 -0.07 5.20
C GLN A 66 -6.26 -0.92 5.58
N LEU A 67 -5.29 -1.07 4.68
CA LEU A 67 -4.03 -1.77 4.98
C LEU A 67 -3.21 -1.02 6.04
N SER A 68 -3.15 0.30 5.95
CA SER A 68 -2.44 1.13 6.93
C SER A 68 -3.08 1.07 8.32
N GLU A 69 -4.42 1.17 8.39
CA GLU A 69 -5.18 1.04 9.63
C GLU A 69 -5.04 -0.35 10.25
N PHE A 70 -5.04 -1.40 9.42
CA PHE A 70 -4.83 -2.77 9.87
C PHE A 70 -3.41 -2.95 10.42
N ALA A 71 -2.39 -2.51 9.67
CA ALA A 71 -0.99 -2.60 10.08
C ALA A 71 -0.68 -1.81 11.36
N SER A 72 -1.36 -0.69 11.61
CA SER A 72 -1.15 0.12 12.81
C SER A 72 -1.65 -0.54 14.10
N LYS A 73 -2.50 -1.57 14.00
CA LYS A 73 -3.11 -2.25 15.15
C LYS A 73 -2.37 -3.53 15.54
N ASP A 74 -1.41 -3.97 14.73
CA ASP A 74 -0.72 -5.24 14.88
C ASP A 74 0.80 -5.05 14.77
N SER A 75 1.53 -5.50 15.79
CA SER A 75 3.00 -5.42 15.81
C SER A 75 3.66 -6.22 14.69
N GLU A 76 3.04 -7.29 14.19
CA GLU A 76 3.60 -8.10 13.10
C GLU A 76 3.69 -7.31 11.78
N HIS A 77 2.85 -6.28 11.63
CA HIS A 77 2.74 -5.44 10.45
C HIS A 77 3.36 -4.05 10.61
N ALA A 78 4.01 -3.76 11.73
CA ALA A 78 4.67 -2.48 12.01
C ALA A 78 5.71 -2.07 10.94
N TRP A 79 6.28 -3.04 10.22
CA TRP A 79 7.18 -2.80 9.09
C TRP A 79 6.52 -1.96 7.99
N PHE A 80 5.22 -2.18 7.71
CA PHE A 80 4.49 -1.48 6.67
C PHE A 80 4.32 0.00 7.03
N GLU A 81 3.97 0.29 8.27
CA GLU A 81 3.86 1.65 8.78
C GLU A 81 5.21 2.38 8.72
N ASN A 82 6.30 1.71 9.09
CA ASN A 82 7.65 2.27 9.00
C ASN A 82 8.03 2.66 7.56
N TRP A 83 7.66 1.84 6.57
CA TRP A 83 7.86 2.19 5.16
C TRP A 83 7.00 3.36 4.71
N CYS A 84 5.73 3.42 5.13
CA CYS A 84 4.87 4.57 4.87
C CYS A 84 5.46 5.87 5.44
N LYS A 85 6.01 5.84 6.67
CA LYS A 85 6.71 6.99 7.26
C LYS A 85 7.93 7.40 6.44
N LYS A 86 8.79 6.46 6.04
CA LYS A 86 9.94 6.73 5.17
C LYS A 86 9.52 7.39 3.87
N LEU A 87 8.47 6.90 3.22
CA LEU A 87 7.94 7.47 1.99
C LEU A 87 7.51 8.93 2.18
N VAL A 88 6.75 9.23 3.24
CA VAL A 88 6.32 10.61 3.54
C VAL A 88 7.52 11.53 3.78
N THR A 89 8.52 11.08 4.53
CA THR A 89 9.75 11.85 4.78
C THR A 89 10.48 12.15 3.47
N THR A 90 10.70 11.14 2.61
CA THR A 90 11.33 11.32 1.30
C THR A 90 10.59 12.33 0.42
N VAL A 91 9.25 12.30 0.43
CA VAL A 91 8.43 13.25 -0.35
C VAL A 91 8.54 14.67 0.21
N LYS A 92 8.54 14.83 1.55
CA LYS A 92 8.71 16.13 2.20
C LYS A 92 10.08 16.73 1.90
N GLU A 93 11.14 15.96 2.02
CA GLU A 93 12.51 16.40 1.72
C GLU A 93 12.66 16.86 0.27
N LYS A 94 12.10 16.10 -0.69
CA LYS A 94 12.08 16.49 -2.11
C LYS A 94 11.33 17.80 -2.36
N LYS A 95 10.24 18.07 -1.64
CA LYS A 95 9.50 19.35 -1.75
C LYS A 95 10.28 20.53 -1.19
N VAL A 96 11.12 20.31 -0.19
CA VAL A 96 11.98 21.36 0.40
C VAL A 96 13.16 21.67 -0.52
N ALA A 97 13.75 20.67 -1.17
CA ALA A 97 14.89 20.84 -2.08
C ALA A 97 14.56 21.56 -3.41
N VAL A 98 13.28 21.74 -3.73
CA VAL A 98 12.80 22.38 -4.97
C VAL A 98 12.30 23.82 -4.72
N LYS A 99 12.51 24.35 -3.50
CA LYS A 99 12.33 25.77 -3.17
C LYS A 99 13.68 26.48 -3.16
#